data_AF-A0A380AVB9-F1
#
_entry.id   AF-A0A380AVB9-F1
#
_cell.length_a   1.000
_cell.length_b   1.000
_cell.length_c   1.000
_cell.angle_alpha   90.00
_cell.angle_beta   90.00
_cell.angle_gamma   90.00
#
_symmetry.space_group_name_H-M   'P 1'
#
loop_
_entity.id
_entity.type
_entity.pdbx_description
1 polymer ?
#
loop_
_entity_poly.entity_id
_entity_poly.type
_entity_poly.pdbx_seq_one_letter_code
_entity_poly.pdbx_strand_id
1 'polypeptide(L)'
;MKSPLAALSAQLGELMLRDQQRLQRRLQGARKIKNPDAQLAAAVEIESDMALALRKVQSRAATCPKITYPEKPAGQPEKAGYSAGDP
;
A
#
# COMPACT_ATOMS: atom_id res chain seq x y z
N MET A 1 21.03 -19.90 10.25
CA MET A 1 20.15 -19.13 11.15
C MET A 1 19.74 -17.85 10.43
N LYS A 2 18.46 -17.60 10.18
CA LYS A 2 18.01 -16.37 9.50
C LYS A 2 18.13 -15.22 10.48
N SER A 3 18.96 -14.21 10.17
CA SER A 3 19.09 -13.02 11.00
C SER A 3 17.72 -12.35 11.17
N PRO A 4 17.36 -11.85 12.35
CA PRO A 4 16.06 -11.21 12.60
C PRO A 4 15.74 -10.10 11.59
N LEU A 5 16.77 -9.36 11.17
CA LEU A 5 16.66 -8.32 10.14
C LEU A 5 16.31 -8.86 8.73
N ALA A 6 16.71 -10.09 8.41
CA ALA A 6 16.39 -10.72 7.13
C ALA A 6 14.92 -11.16 7.08
N ALA A 7 14.38 -11.65 8.20
CA ALA A 7 12.95 -11.98 8.31
C ALA A 7 12.07 -10.74 8.13
N LEU A 8 12.43 -9.63 8.79
CA LEU A 8 11.73 -8.35 8.63
C LEU A 8 11.77 -7.85 7.18
N SER A 9 12.89 -8.01 6.49
CA SER A 9 13.02 -7.57 5.09
C SER A 9 12.08 -8.30 4.11
N ALA A 10 11.74 -9.57 4.37
CA ALA A 10 10.82 -10.33 3.53
C ALA A 10 9.38 -9.84 3.67
N GLN A 11 8.98 -9.46 4.89
CA GLN A 11 7.64 -9.00 5.22
C GLN A 11 7.36 -7.55 4.76
N LEU A 12 8.40 -6.75 4.48
CA LEU A 12 8.24 -5.38 3.98
C LEU A 12 7.46 -5.31 2.65
N GLY A 13 7.49 -6.38 1.85
CA GLY A 13 6.77 -6.45 0.57
C GLY A 13 5.24 -6.54 0.73
N GLU A 14 4.75 -6.89 1.90
CA GLU A 14 3.30 -7.00 2.19
C GLU A 14 2.70 -5.66 2.68
N LEU A 15 3.55 -4.67 2.94
CA LEU A 15 3.14 -3.35 3.40
C LEU A 15 2.77 -2.42 2.24
N MET A 16 2.14 -1.29 2.56
CA MET A 16 1.99 -0.22 1.57
C MET A 16 3.35 0.35 1.18
N LEU A 17 3.49 0.76 -0.09
CA LEU A 17 4.73 1.30 -0.66
C LEU A 17 5.40 2.38 0.23
N ARG A 18 4.60 3.26 0.83
CA ARG A 18 5.10 4.31 1.74
C ARG A 18 5.75 3.73 3.00
N ASP A 19 5.11 2.75 3.62
CA ASP A 19 5.60 2.12 4.85
C ASP A 19 6.80 1.21 4.55
N GLN A 20 6.75 0.47 3.43
CA GLN A 20 7.88 -0.31 2.92
C GLN A 20 9.15 0.55 2.79
N GLN A 21 9.08 1.68 2.09
CA GLN A 21 10.23 2.56 1.88
C GLN A 21 10.77 3.15 3.19
N ARG A 22 9.87 3.59 4.08
CA ARG A 22 10.26 4.14 5.40
C ARG A 22 11.01 3.10 6.24
N LEU A 23 10.46 1.88 6.34
CA LEU A 23 11.02 0.82 7.16
C LEU A 23 12.28 0.22 6.57
N GLN A 24 12.38 0.12 5.24
CA GLN A 24 13.60 -0.29 4.55
C GLN A 24 14.78 0.63 4.88
N ARG A 25 14.57 1.95 4.89
CA ARG A 25 15.60 2.94 5.28
C ARG A 25 16.00 2.79 6.74
N ARG A 26 15.03 2.57 7.64
CA ARG A 26 15.28 2.37 9.07
C ARG A 26 16.09 1.09 9.33
N LEU A 27 15.76 0.00 8.61
CA LEU A 27 16.45 -1.28 8.69
C LEU A 27 17.89 -1.18 8.15
N GLN A 28 18.12 -0.46 7.04
CA GLN A 28 19.47 -0.14 6.57
C GLN A 28 20.27 0.69 7.59
N GLY A 29 19.63 1.65 8.26
CA GLY A 29 20.25 2.42 9.35
C GLY A 29 20.64 1.53 10.52
N ALA A 30 19.73 0.68 10.99
CA ALA A 30 19.95 -0.24 12.09
C ALA A 30 21.11 -1.22 11.84
N ARG A 31 21.28 -1.68 10.59
CA ARG A 31 22.41 -2.55 10.19
C ARG A 31 23.79 -1.88 10.29
N LYS A 32 23.85 -0.54 10.30
CA LYS A 32 25.10 0.22 10.41
C LYS A 32 25.48 0.52 11.87
N ILE A 33 24.59 0.27 12.82
CA ILE A 33 24.85 0.50 14.24
C ILE A 33 25.86 -0.55 14.72
N LYS A 34 26.94 -0.08 15.36
CA LYS A 34 28.00 -0.95 15.89
C LYS A 34 27.66 -1.51 17.28
N ASN A 35 26.77 -0.85 18.01
CA ASN A 35 26.31 -1.28 19.32
C ASN A 35 25.17 -2.32 19.16
N PRO A 36 25.35 -3.56 19.63
CA PRO A 36 24.34 -4.61 19.49
C PRO A 36 23.03 -4.31 20.23
N ASP A 37 23.08 -3.65 21.39
CA ASP A 37 21.88 -3.33 22.17
C ASP A 37 21.03 -2.28 21.46
N ALA A 38 21.68 -1.25 20.90
CA ALA A 38 21.01 -0.24 20.09
C ALA A 38 20.45 -0.83 18.79
N GLN A 39 21.14 -1.82 18.20
CA GLN A 39 20.64 -2.54 17.02
C GLN A 39 19.40 -3.38 17.36
N LEU A 40 19.38 -4.04 18.51
CA LEU A 40 18.23 -4.80 19.00
C LEU A 40 17.04 -3.88 19.32
N ALA A 41 17.28 -2.76 20.01
CA ALA A 41 16.23 -1.77 20.29
C ALA A 41 15.61 -1.25 18.99
N ALA A 42 16.44 -0.90 18.00
CA ALA A 42 15.96 -0.49 16.68
C ALA A 42 15.17 -1.59 15.96
N ALA A 43 15.57 -2.86 16.10
CA ALA A 43 14.85 -3.99 15.52
C ALA A 43 13.45 -4.16 16.15
N VAL A 44 13.33 -4.05 17.47
CA VAL A 44 12.05 -4.11 18.19
C VAL A 44 11.13 -2.96 17.77
N GLU A 45 11.66 -1.74 17.67
CA GLU A 45 10.89 -0.60 17.17
C GLU A 45 10.38 -0.85 15.74
N ILE A 46 11.23 -1.35 14.83
CA ILE A 46 10.85 -1.66 13.45
C ILE A 46 9.75 -2.74 13.42
N GLU A 47 9.84 -3.75 14.27
CA GLU A 47 8.84 -4.82 14.38
C GLU A 47 7.47 -4.27 14.81
N SER A 48 7.44 -3.39 15.82
CA SER A 48 6.21 -2.72 16.25
C SER A 48 5.61 -1.83 15.15
N ASP A 49 6.44 -1.05 14.45
CA ASP A 49 6.00 -0.22 13.33
C ASP A 49 5.43 -1.08 12.18
N MET A 50 6.03 -2.25 11.92
CA MET A 50 5.54 -3.21 10.93
C MET A 50 4.17 -3.76 11.29
N ALA A 51 3.95 -4.15 12.54
CA ALA A 51 2.65 -4.65 13.00
C ALA A 51 1.55 -3.58 12.81
N LEU A 52 1.86 -2.32 13.11
CA LEU A 52 0.93 -1.20 12.88
C LEU A 52 0.65 -0.98 11.39
N ALA A 53 1.67 -1.06 10.53
CA ALA A 53 1.51 -0.90 9.10
C ALA A 53 0.67 -2.04 8.48
N LEU A 54 0.91 -3.29 8.89
CA LEU A 54 0.09 -4.45 8.47
C LEU A 54 -1.38 -4.25 8.84
N ARG A 55 -1.65 -3.77 10.06
CA ARG A 55 -3.02 -3.48 10.49
C ARG A 55 -3.70 -2.44 9.59
N LYS A 56 -2.98 -1.39 9.18
CA LYS A 56 -3.50 -0.39 8.24
C LYS A 56 -3.79 -0.96 6.86
N VAL A 57 -2.93 -1.85 6.35
CA VAL A 57 -3.17 -2.57 5.09
C VAL A 57 -4.47 -3.37 5.17
N GLN A 58 -4.65 -4.13 6.25
CA GLN A 58 -5.87 -4.91 6.48
C GLN A 58 -7.11 -4.03 6.60
N SER A 59 -7.04 -2.94 7.39
CA SER A 59 -8.17 -2.00 7.50
C SER A 59 -8.52 -1.38 6.16
N ARG A 60 -7.53 -0.99 5.35
CA ARG A 60 -7.77 -0.43 4.02
C ARG A 60 -8.41 -1.47 3.09
N ALA A 61 -7.91 -2.71 3.11
CA ALA A 61 -8.47 -3.80 2.33
C ALA A 61 -9.93 -4.08 2.70
N ALA A 62 -10.27 -4.03 4.00
CA ALA A 62 -11.64 -4.20 4.48
C ALA A 62 -12.57 -3.04 4.10
N THR A 63 -12.05 -1.82 3.99
CA THR A 63 -12.83 -0.62 3.62
C THR A 63 -12.94 -0.37 2.11
N CYS A 64 -12.20 -1.10 1.27
CA CYS A 64 -12.17 -0.83 -0.16
C CYS A 64 -13.48 -1.32 -0.83
N PRO A 65 -14.36 -0.43 -1.29
CA PRO A 65 -15.59 -0.85 -1.96
C PRO A 65 -15.26 -1.46 -3.31
N LYS A 66 -15.94 -2.56 -3.67
CA LYS A 66 -15.82 -3.19 -4.97
C LYS A 66 -16.38 -2.23 -6.03
N ILE A 67 -15.51 -1.52 -6.74
CA ILE A 67 -15.92 -0.67 -7.87
C ILE A 67 -16.43 -1.60 -8.98
N THR A 68 -17.74 -1.67 -9.10
CA THR A 68 -18.42 -2.39 -10.18
C THR A 68 -18.84 -1.32 -11.18
N TYR A 69 -18.14 -1.27 -12.31
CA TYR A 69 -18.58 -0.45 -13.43
C TYR A 69 -19.84 -1.08 -14.04
N PRO A 70 -20.96 -0.35 -14.19
CA PRO A 70 -22.11 -0.87 -14.91
C PRO A 70 -21.76 -1.00 -16.40
N GLU A 71 -22.13 -2.14 -17.00
CA GLU A 71 -21.85 -2.51 -18.40
C GLU A 71 -22.49 -1.59 -19.47
N LYS A 72 -23.12 -0.47 -19.12
CA LYS A 72 -23.85 0.36 -20.07
C LYS A 72 -23.07 1.63 -20.40
N PRO A 73 -22.85 1.94 -21.70
CA PRO A 73 -22.18 3.19 -22.07
C PRO A 73 -23.09 4.37 -21.73
N ALA A 74 -22.60 5.28 -20.89
CA ALA A 74 -23.21 6.58 -20.70
C ALA A 74 -22.95 7.42 -21.96
N GLY A 75 -24.01 7.67 -22.74
CA GLY A 75 -23.99 8.62 -23.86
C GLY A 75 -24.37 8.00 -25.20
N GLN A 76 -25.67 7.75 -25.41
CA GLN A 76 -26.21 7.87 -26.77
C GLN A 76 -26.47 9.37 -27.00
N PRO A 77 -25.88 10.01 -28.03
CA PRO A 77 -26.33 11.33 -28.41
C PRO A 77 -27.78 11.23 -28.87
N GLU A 78 -28.64 12.00 -28.22
CA GLU A 78 -30.01 12.24 -28.63
C GLU A 78 -30.00 12.62 -30.13
N LYS A 79 -30.64 11.80 -30.96
CA LYS A 79 -30.83 12.10 -32.37
C LYS A 79 -31.78 13.30 -32.44
N ALA A 80 -31.22 14.50 -32.46
CA ALA A 80 -31.93 15.70 -32.89
C ALA A 80 -32.41 15.45 -34.32
N GLY A 81 -33.71 15.20 -34.47
CA GLY A 81 -34.37 15.13 -35.76
C GLY A 81 -34.22 16.46 -36.45
N TYR A 82 -33.32 16.55 -37.42
CA TYR A 82 -33.33 17.64 -38.39
C TYR A 82 -34.54 17.39 -39.29
N SER A 83 -35.68 17.97 -38.91
CA SER A 83 -36.84 18.10 -39.80
C SER A 83 -36.46 19.12 -40.86
N ALA A 84 -35.89 18.62 -41.96
CA ALA A 84 -35.93 19.32 -43.23
C ALA A 84 -37.34 19.13 -43.82
N GLY A 85 -38.02 20.22 -44.11
CA GLY A 85 -39.39 20.30 -44.63
C GLY A 85 -40.21 21.18 -43.70
N ASP A 86 -40.84 22.27 -44.13
CA ASP A 86 -41.30 22.74 -45.45
C ASP A 86 -41.77 24.21 -45.25
N PRO A 87 -42.38 24.90 -46.23
CA PRO A 87 -42.16 25.00 -47.68
C PRO A 87 -41.65 26.40 -48.12
#